data_AF-A0AAU2XD49-F1
#
_entry.id   AF-A0AAU2XD49-F1
#
_cell.length_a   1.000
_cell.length_b   1.000
_cell.length_c   1.000
_cell.angle_alpha   90.00
_cell.angle_beta   90.00
_cell.angle_gamma   90.00
#
_symmetry.space_group_name_H-M   'P 1'
#
loop_
_entity.id
_entity.type
_entity.pdbx_description
1 polymer ?
#
loop_
_entity_poly.entity_id
_entity_poly.type
_entity_poly.pdbx_seq_one_letter_code
_entity_poly.pdbx_strand_id
1 'polypeptide(L)'
;MSDSANPSSTRMSPAPPTSAVPAPIVPDAVADGGIGAAVAADPRGTVDVLVPYVTERQPGDFVRLFWGTSARPVAEALVEDGGDLLVPVPCRAVVEAGEGELTVFYDLRAASTQEWARSAETYVRVKFSVPGDPPPVSDEPELNPELPGPHVSSGIGGGWRAVGDGVEVRIEPYVNMAGGDTITLAWGSCELTGTLGPDEVGRAMVFRVDDETVAEAGYGGIPVRYSIRDLAGNWSLWSTPTVVNVDAP
;
A
#
# COMPACT_ATOMS: atom_id res chain seq x y z
N MET A 1 29.73 12.25 -75.80
CA MET A 1 28.76 12.79 -74.82
C MET A 1 28.62 11.74 -73.75
N SER A 2 29.38 11.90 -72.68
CA SER A 2 29.46 10.98 -71.55
C SER A 2 28.71 11.64 -70.41
N ASP A 3 27.68 10.99 -69.88
CA ASP A 3 27.04 11.42 -68.64
C ASP A 3 27.21 10.31 -67.60
N SER A 4 27.94 10.67 -66.54
CA SER A 4 28.32 9.79 -65.45
C SER A 4 27.20 9.67 -64.43
N ALA A 5 26.89 8.43 -64.05
CA ALA A 5 26.03 8.11 -62.92
C ALA A 5 26.67 8.57 -61.60
N ASN A 6 25.85 9.17 -60.72
CA ASN A 6 26.18 9.45 -59.32
C ASN A 6 25.33 8.53 -58.42
N PRO A 7 25.91 7.69 -57.54
CA PRO A 7 25.11 6.87 -56.64
C PRO A 7 24.71 7.66 -55.39
N SER A 8 23.41 7.68 -55.12
CA SER A 8 22.80 8.24 -53.92
C SER A 8 23.32 7.55 -52.66
N SER A 9 23.96 8.31 -51.76
CA SER A 9 24.25 7.85 -50.40
C SER A 9 22.96 7.83 -49.58
N THR A 10 22.41 6.63 -49.34
CA THR A 10 21.36 6.41 -48.35
C THR A 10 21.94 6.63 -46.95
N ARG A 11 21.55 7.73 -46.32
CA ARG A 11 21.82 8.02 -44.91
C ARG A 11 21.08 6.96 -44.08
N MET A 12 21.80 6.03 -43.45
CA MET A 12 21.18 5.15 -42.46
C MET A 12 20.62 6.02 -41.33
N SER A 13 19.33 5.87 -41.05
CA SER A 13 18.74 6.40 -39.83
C SER A 13 19.47 5.78 -38.63
N PRO A 14 19.80 6.55 -37.58
CA PRO A 14 20.32 5.94 -36.36
C PRO A 14 19.30 4.93 -35.82
N ALA A 15 19.79 3.77 -35.38
CA ALA A 15 18.98 2.78 -34.70
C ALA A 15 18.25 3.41 -33.50
N PRO A 16 17.07 2.90 -33.12
CA PRO A 16 16.40 3.34 -31.89
C PRO A 16 17.34 3.12 -30.68
N PRO A 17 17.22 3.92 -29.61
CA PRO A 17 18.08 3.77 -28.45
C PRO A 17 18.02 2.35 -27.89
N THR A 18 19.19 1.87 -27.47
CA THR A 18 19.50 0.60 -26.83
C THR A 18 18.46 0.26 -25.75
N SER A 19 18.04 -1.02 -25.71
CA SER A 19 17.05 -1.56 -24.77
C SER A 19 17.29 -1.03 -23.34
N ALA A 20 16.31 -0.32 -22.77
CA ALA A 20 16.43 0.26 -21.44
C ALA A 20 16.44 -0.85 -20.37
N VAL A 21 17.32 -0.71 -19.37
CA VAL A 21 17.40 -1.65 -18.24
C VAL A 21 16.07 -1.57 -17.44
N PRO A 22 15.36 -2.70 -17.21
CA PRO A 22 14.01 -2.70 -16.63
C PRO A 22 14.01 -2.24 -15.17
N ALA A 23 12.91 -1.59 -14.75
CA ALA A 23 12.73 -1.13 -13.37
C ALA A 23 12.68 -2.31 -12.38
N PRO A 24 13.13 -2.12 -11.12
CA PRO A 24 12.96 -3.13 -10.09
C PRO A 24 11.49 -3.28 -9.69
N ILE A 25 11.15 -4.42 -9.09
CA ILE A 25 9.83 -4.71 -8.52
C ILE A 25 10.02 -4.87 -7.02
N VAL A 26 9.14 -4.26 -6.21
CA VAL A 26 9.10 -4.47 -4.76
C VAL A 26 7.85 -5.30 -4.48
N PRO A 27 7.97 -6.64 -4.31
CA PRO A 27 6.80 -7.53 -4.25
C PRO A 27 5.81 -7.15 -3.16
N ASP A 28 6.29 -6.84 -1.96
CA ASP A 28 5.44 -6.44 -0.83
C ASP A 28 4.65 -5.16 -1.15
N ALA A 29 5.30 -4.17 -1.77
CA ALA A 29 4.61 -2.95 -2.18
C ALA A 29 3.54 -3.18 -3.25
N VAL A 30 3.73 -4.17 -4.13
CA VAL A 30 2.73 -4.56 -5.12
C VAL A 30 1.56 -5.30 -4.46
N ALA A 31 1.85 -6.17 -3.50
CA ALA A 31 0.83 -6.96 -2.79
C ALA A 31 -0.02 -6.10 -1.86
N ASP A 32 0.61 -5.18 -1.13
CA ASP A 32 -0.02 -4.41 -0.04
C ASP A 32 -0.36 -2.96 -0.43
N GLY A 33 -0.05 -2.55 -1.67
CA GLY A 33 -0.26 -1.19 -2.16
C GLY A 33 0.83 -0.18 -1.73
N GLY A 34 1.77 -0.62 -0.88
CA GLY A 34 2.92 0.15 -0.41
C GLY A 34 3.71 -0.61 0.65
N ILE A 35 4.67 0.07 1.25
CA ILE A 35 5.44 -0.42 2.40
C ILE A 35 4.90 0.24 3.67
N GLY A 36 4.31 -0.59 4.53
CA GLY A 36 3.66 -0.18 5.77
C GLY A 36 4.57 -0.15 7.01
N ALA A 37 3.94 0.06 8.16
CA ALA A 37 4.56 0.15 9.49
C ALA A 37 5.31 -1.12 9.94
N ALA A 38 4.98 -2.29 9.38
CA ALA A 38 5.66 -3.55 9.69
C ALA A 38 7.19 -3.45 9.45
N VAL A 39 7.61 -2.71 8.42
CA VAL A 39 9.03 -2.47 8.12
C VAL A 39 9.71 -1.64 9.22
N ALA A 40 9.00 -0.71 9.84
CA ALA A 40 9.53 0.08 10.96
C ALA A 40 9.60 -0.72 12.28
N ALA A 41 8.79 -1.78 12.43
CA ALA A 41 8.73 -2.59 13.63
C ALA A 41 9.94 -3.54 13.79
N ASP A 42 10.56 -3.98 12.69
CA ASP A 42 11.80 -4.77 12.73
C ASP A 42 12.95 -4.08 11.94
N PRO A 43 13.79 -3.28 12.62
CA PRO A 43 14.91 -2.60 11.96
C PRO A 43 16.01 -3.54 11.47
N ARG A 44 15.99 -4.83 11.86
CA ARG A 44 16.92 -5.87 11.38
C ARG A 44 16.36 -6.66 10.19
N GLY A 45 15.07 -6.48 9.88
CA GLY A 45 14.42 -7.07 8.73
C GLY A 45 14.92 -6.50 7.40
N THR A 46 14.40 -7.06 6.32
CA THR A 46 14.67 -6.61 4.95
C THR A 46 13.39 -6.52 4.15
N VAL A 47 13.36 -5.60 3.19
CA VAL A 47 12.39 -5.55 2.09
C VAL A 47 13.07 -6.14 0.86
N ASP A 48 12.50 -7.19 0.29
CA ASP A 48 13.06 -7.80 -0.90
C ASP A 48 12.74 -6.96 -2.14
N VAL A 49 13.76 -6.69 -2.94
CA VAL A 49 13.63 -5.99 -4.22
C VAL A 49 14.03 -6.93 -5.33
N LEU A 50 13.05 -7.28 -6.16
CA LEU A 50 13.25 -8.09 -7.34
C LEU A 50 13.85 -7.24 -8.45
N VAL A 51 14.99 -7.67 -8.96
CA VAL A 51 15.69 -7.04 -10.06
C VAL A 51 15.50 -7.93 -11.30
N PRO A 52 14.59 -7.56 -12.21
CA PRO A 52 14.14 -8.46 -13.27
C PRO A 52 15.26 -8.78 -14.26
N TYR A 53 15.21 -10.00 -14.79
CA TYR A 53 16.18 -10.46 -15.77
C TYR A 53 16.00 -9.78 -17.13
N VAL A 54 17.06 -9.13 -17.61
CA VAL A 54 17.18 -8.75 -19.02
C VAL A 54 17.88 -9.90 -19.74
N THR A 55 17.53 -10.17 -20.99
CA THR A 55 18.07 -11.26 -21.84
C THR A 55 19.60 -11.28 -22.02
N GLU A 56 20.34 -10.35 -21.41
CA GLU A 56 21.79 -10.20 -21.48
C GLU A 56 22.52 -10.25 -20.13
N ARG A 57 21.82 -10.44 -19.00
CA ARG A 57 22.48 -10.61 -17.71
C ARG A 57 23.27 -11.92 -17.65
N GLN A 58 24.39 -11.92 -16.94
CA GLN A 58 25.26 -13.08 -16.78
C GLN A 58 25.81 -13.18 -15.35
N PRO A 59 26.20 -14.39 -14.90
CA PRO A 59 26.99 -14.54 -13.68
C PRO A 59 28.19 -13.59 -13.65
N GLY A 60 28.34 -12.86 -12.55
CA GLY A 60 29.37 -11.84 -12.37
C GLY A 60 28.92 -10.39 -12.61
N ASP A 61 27.70 -10.19 -13.13
CA ASP A 61 27.06 -8.87 -13.12
C ASP A 61 26.88 -8.39 -11.67
N PHE A 62 26.95 -7.07 -11.46
CA PHE A 62 26.88 -6.50 -10.13
C PHE A 62 25.84 -5.38 -10.06
N VAL A 63 24.98 -5.46 -9.05
CA VAL A 63 23.87 -4.55 -8.84
C VAL A 63 24.14 -3.66 -7.65
N ARG A 64 23.87 -2.37 -7.81
CA ARG A 64 23.78 -1.37 -6.75
C ARG A 64 22.37 -0.84 -6.68
N LEU A 65 21.66 -1.11 -5.58
CA LEU A 65 20.27 -0.70 -5.41
C LEU A 65 20.20 0.62 -4.64
N PHE A 66 19.31 1.51 -5.07
CA PHE A 66 19.05 2.81 -4.47
C PHE A 66 17.58 2.94 -4.08
N TRP A 67 17.34 3.66 -3.00
CA TRP A 67 16.00 3.88 -2.44
C TRP A 67 15.82 5.33 -2.03
N GLY A 68 14.69 5.92 -2.43
CA GLY A 68 14.36 7.32 -2.20
C GLY A 68 15.44 8.25 -2.75
N THR A 69 15.84 9.23 -1.94
CA THR A 69 16.87 10.23 -2.30
C THR A 69 18.28 9.85 -1.88
N SER A 70 18.52 8.59 -1.47
CA SER A 70 19.85 8.17 -1.02
C SER A 70 20.87 8.26 -2.16
N ALA A 71 21.95 9.03 -1.94
CA ALA A 71 23.06 9.13 -2.89
C ALA A 71 24.01 7.92 -2.85
N ARG A 72 23.87 7.03 -1.86
CA ARG A 72 24.66 5.79 -1.71
C ARG A 72 23.75 4.57 -1.92
N PRO A 73 24.29 3.47 -2.47
CA PRO A 73 23.51 2.24 -2.59
C PRO A 73 23.10 1.74 -1.20
N VAL A 74 21.85 1.36 -1.06
CA VAL A 74 21.28 0.81 0.17
C VAL A 74 21.48 -0.70 0.27
N ALA A 75 21.69 -1.34 -0.88
CA ALA A 75 22.06 -2.75 -1.00
C ALA A 75 22.91 -2.96 -2.25
N GLU A 76 23.74 -3.99 -2.22
CA GLU A 76 24.54 -4.43 -3.37
C GLU A 76 24.42 -5.95 -3.51
N ALA A 77 24.48 -6.46 -4.73
CA ALA A 77 24.37 -7.89 -4.99
C ALA A 77 25.20 -8.30 -6.22
N LEU A 78 25.78 -9.50 -6.14
CA LEU A 78 26.43 -10.15 -7.27
C LEU A 78 25.43 -11.15 -7.89
N VAL A 79 25.31 -11.12 -9.21
CA VAL A 79 24.53 -12.11 -9.95
C VAL A 79 25.33 -13.41 -9.99
N GLU A 80 24.83 -14.46 -9.35
CA GLU A 80 25.50 -15.78 -9.32
C GLU A 80 25.01 -16.71 -10.43
N ASP A 81 23.74 -16.58 -10.82
CA ASP A 81 23.10 -17.38 -11.86
C ASP A 81 22.28 -16.51 -12.83
N GLY A 82 21.67 -17.15 -13.83
CA GLY A 82 20.87 -16.45 -14.85
C GLY A 82 19.42 -16.19 -14.43
N GLY A 83 19.12 -16.19 -13.13
CA GLY A 83 17.78 -16.00 -12.61
C GLY A 83 17.43 -14.55 -12.28
N ASP A 84 16.15 -14.35 -11.98
CA ASP A 84 15.67 -13.15 -11.31
C ASP A 84 16.38 -12.97 -9.96
N LEU A 85 16.94 -11.79 -9.71
CA LEU A 85 17.74 -11.52 -8.52
C LEU A 85 16.90 -10.81 -7.46
N LEU A 86 16.70 -11.45 -6.32
CA LEU A 86 16.16 -10.81 -5.12
C LEU A 86 17.30 -10.14 -4.34
N VAL A 87 17.22 -8.83 -4.19
CA VAL A 87 18.18 -8.02 -3.42
C VAL A 87 17.51 -7.59 -2.12
N PRO A 88 17.95 -8.10 -0.96
CA PRO A 88 17.38 -7.71 0.33
C PRO A 88 17.86 -6.30 0.71
N VAL A 89 16.91 -5.37 0.83
CA VAL A 89 17.17 -4.00 1.30
C VAL A 89 16.92 -3.93 2.81
N PRO A 90 17.89 -3.49 3.62
CA PRO A 90 17.66 -3.34 5.06
C PRO A 90 16.47 -2.43 5.38
N CYS A 91 15.55 -2.87 6.23
CA CYS A 91 14.40 -2.07 6.67
C CYS A 91 14.81 -0.69 7.19
N ARG A 92 15.94 -0.62 7.93
CA ARG A 92 16.52 0.65 8.40
C ARG A 92 16.73 1.67 7.27
N ALA A 93 17.12 1.25 6.07
CA ALA A 93 17.38 2.15 4.96
C ALA A 93 16.06 2.71 4.38
N VAL A 94 15.01 1.90 4.39
CA VAL A 94 13.65 2.32 4.01
C VAL A 94 13.10 3.31 5.04
N VAL A 95 13.27 3.03 6.33
CA VAL A 95 12.86 3.94 7.43
C VAL A 95 13.62 5.26 7.38
N GLU A 96 14.95 5.23 7.17
CA GLU A 96 15.77 6.43 7.03
C GLU A 96 15.42 7.27 5.80
N ALA A 97 14.89 6.65 4.74
CA ALA A 97 14.40 7.36 3.56
C ALA A 97 13.08 8.10 3.80
N GLY A 98 12.36 7.78 4.88
CA GLY A 98 11.13 8.44 5.28
C GLY A 98 9.86 7.91 4.61
N GLU A 99 8.75 8.64 4.79
CA GLU A 99 7.46 8.34 4.18
C GLU A 99 7.25 9.13 2.86
N GLY A 100 6.35 8.64 2.03
CA GLY A 100 5.94 9.27 0.77
C GLY A 100 6.05 8.32 -0.43
N GLU A 101 5.92 8.88 -1.63
CA GLU A 101 6.20 8.15 -2.87
C GLU A 101 7.71 8.20 -3.13
N LEU A 102 8.39 7.07 -2.92
CA LEU A 102 9.84 6.96 -3.00
C LEU A 102 10.28 6.19 -4.25
N THR A 103 11.32 6.68 -4.92
CA THR A 103 11.91 6.02 -6.09
C THR A 103 12.80 4.85 -5.68
N VAL A 104 12.66 3.73 -6.36
CA VAL A 104 13.54 2.56 -6.26
C VAL A 104 14.10 2.27 -7.65
N PHE A 105 15.43 2.20 -7.73
CA PHE A 105 16.14 1.92 -8.98
C PHE A 105 17.48 1.26 -8.67
N TYR A 106 18.17 0.81 -9.70
CA TYR A 106 19.49 0.22 -9.55
C TYR A 106 20.43 0.60 -10.68
N ASP A 107 21.72 0.59 -10.36
CA ASP A 107 22.79 0.60 -11.36
C ASP A 107 23.30 -0.84 -11.53
N LEU A 108 23.35 -1.30 -12.77
CA LEU A 108 23.85 -2.61 -13.17
C LEU A 108 25.21 -2.46 -13.85
N ARG A 109 26.23 -3.14 -13.33
CA ARG A 109 27.51 -3.30 -14.00
C ARG A 109 27.55 -4.63 -14.72
N ALA A 110 27.68 -4.59 -16.05
CA ALA A 110 27.84 -5.79 -16.85
C ALA A 110 29.23 -6.42 -16.61
N ALA A 111 29.30 -7.72 -16.37
CA ALA A 111 30.56 -8.44 -16.16
C ALA A 111 31.45 -8.43 -17.41
N SER A 112 30.83 -8.47 -18.60
CA SER A 112 31.51 -8.54 -19.90
C SER A 112 32.21 -7.24 -20.27
N THR A 113 31.56 -6.09 -20.08
CA THR A 113 32.07 -4.77 -20.51
C THR A 113 32.60 -3.92 -19.36
N GLN A 114 32.25 -4.25 -18.11
CA GLN A 114 32.50 -3.43 -16.92
C GLN A 114 31.80 -2.05 -16.96
N GLU A 115 30.87 -1.85 -17.89
CA GLU A 115 30.10 -0.62 -18.01
C GLU A 115 28.90 -0.63 -17.07
N TRP A 116 28.54 0.57 -16.60
CA TRP A 116 27.37 0.78 -15.77
C TRP A 116 26.20 1.27 -16.60
N ALA A 117 25.04 0.68 -16.38
CA ALA A 117 23.76 1.13 -16.92
C ALA A 117 22.75 1.29 -15.79
N ARG A 118 21.96 2.37 -15.84
CA ARG A 118 20.91 2.66 -14.87
C ARG A 118 19.58 2.07 -15.32
N SER A 119 18.83 1.49 -14.38
CA SER A 119 17.47 1.02 -14.60
C SER A 119 16.47 2.17 -14.75
N ALA A 120 15.30 1.85 -15.30
CA ALA A 120 14.11 2.66 -15.03
C ALA A 120 13.78 2.67 -13.52
N GLU A 121 13.00 3.65 -13.09
CA GLU A 121 12.57 3.81 -11.70
C GLU A 121 11.21 3.14 -11.46
N THR A 122 11.03 2.59 -10.26
CA THR A 122 9.73 2.22 -9.69
C THR A 122 9.40 3.20 -8.56
N TYR A 123 8.14 3.59 -8.43
CA TYR A 123 7.65 4.42 -7.33
C TYR A 123 6.97 3.53 -6.30
N VAL A 124 7.40 3.64 -5.05
CA VAL A 124 6.92 2.85 -3.91
C VAL A 124 6.34 3.80 -2.89
N ARG A 125 5.06 3.65 -2.58
CA ARG A 125 4.43 4.31 -1.44
C ARG A 125 4.99 3.75 -0.15
N VAL A 126 5.46 4.62 0.74
CA VAL A 126 5.92 4.28 2.08
C VAL A 126 5.13 5.09 3.10
N LYS A 127 4.48 4.41 4.05
CA LYS A 127 3.71 5.04 5.13
C LYS A 127 3.77 4.16 6.38
N PHE A 128 4.41 4.66 7.42
CA PHE A 128 4.56 4.01 8.71
C PHE A 128 3.50 4.46 9.73
N SER A 129 2.88 5.62 9.52
CA SER A 129 1.76 6.10 10.33
C SER A 129 0.50 5.25 10.11
N VAL A 130 0.08 4.53 11.15
CA VAL A 130 -1.08 3.62 11.09
C VAL A 130 -2.38 4.40 11.37
N PRO A 131 -3.46 4.19 10.60
CA PRO A 131 -4.77 4.78 10.91
C PRO A 131 -5.23 4.44 12.33
N GLY A 132 -5.69 5.45 13.07
CA GLY A 132 -6.12 5.29 14.46
C GLY A 132 -5.00 5.05 15.47
N ASP A 133 -3.72 5.07 15.04
CA ASP A 133 -2.52 4.97 15.90
C ASP A 133 -2.63 3.90 17.01
N PRO A 134 -2.84 2.62 16.65
CA PRO A 134 -3.01 1.57 17.64
C PRO A 134 -1.79 1.46 18.56
N PRO A 135 -2.00 1.13 19.85
CA PRO A 135 -0.90 0.96 20.79
C PRO A 135 0.02 -0.18 20.32
N PRO A 136 1.35 -0.04 20.46
CA PRO A 136 2.31 -1.03 19.97
C PRO A 136 2.25 -2.36 20.76
N VAL A 137 1.70 -2.34 21.96
CA VAL A 137 1.48 -3.50 22.82
C VAL A 137 0.08 -3.42 23.40
N SER A 138 -0.71 -4.47 23.22
CA SER A 138 -2.08 -4.60 23.73
C SER A 138 -2.30 -6.02 24.24
N ASP A 139 -3.07 -6.15 25.32
CA ASP A 139 -3.57 -7.43 25.81
C ASP A 139 -4.70 -7.99 24.92
N GLU A 140 -5.29 -7.14 24.07
CA GLU A 140 -6.28 -7.48 23.06
C GLU A 140 -5.73 -7.16 21.66
N PRO A 141 -5.08 -8.12 20.98
CA PRO A 141 -4.25 -7.85 19.80
C PRO A 141 -5.03 -7.42 18.56
N GLU A 142 -6.36 -7.57 18.56
CA GLU A 142 -7.24 -7.16 17.47
C GLU A 142 -8.06 -5.90 17.79
N LEU A 143 -7.89 -5.32 18.99
CA LEU A 143 -8.60 -4.13 19.43
C LEU A 143 -7.64 -2.93 19.45
N ASN A 144 -8.08 -1.83 18.86
CA ASN A 144 -7.50 -0.51 19.04
C ASN A 144 -8.38 0.29 20.02
N PRO A 145 -7.95 0.44 21.30
CA PRO A 145 -8.69 1.22 22.29
C PRO A 145 -8.70 2.72 21.99
N GLU A 146 -7.77 3.22 21.16
CA GLU A 146 -7.69 4.62 20.74
C GLU A 146 -8.67 4.94 19.60
N LEU A 147 -9.38 3.94 19.07
CA LEU A 147 -10.51 4.11 18.15
C LEU A 147 -11.84 3.94 18.90
N PRO A 148 -12.54 5.05 19.20
CA PRO A 148 -13.87 4.98 19.78
C PRO A 148 -14.86 4.29 18.84
N GLY A 149 -15.81 3.56 19.41
CA GLY A 149 -16.89 2.95 18.67
C GLY A 149 -17.75 3.96 17.92
N PRO A 150 -18.43 3.52 16.86
CA PRO A 150 -19.17 4.44 16.02
C PRO A 150 -20.40 5.00 16.75
N HIS A 151 -20.82 6.19 16.33
CA HIS A 151 -22.07 6.79 16.76
C HIS A 151 -23.21 6.23 15.92
N VAL A 152 -24.14 5.52 16.57
CA VAL A 152 -25.31 4.95 15.90
C VAL A 152 -26.53 5.79 16.24
N SER A 153 -27.16 6.38 15.22
CA SER A 153 -28.40 7.12 15.38
C SER A 153 -29.54 6.14 15.61
N SER A 154 -30.05 6.05 16.84
CA SER A 154 -31.23 5.24 17.12
C SER A 154 -32.50 5.96 16.65
N GLY A 155 -33.37 5.23 15.94
CA GLY A 155 -34.77 5.61 15.82
C GLY A 155 -35.36 5.78 17.23
N ILE A 156 -36.11 6.85 17.43
CA ILE A 156 -36.68 7.31 18.70
C ILE A 156 -37.15 6.14 19.61
N GLY A 157 -36.52 5.97 20.78
CA GLY A 157 -37.10 5.18 21.89
C GLY A 157 -36.35 3.92 22.37
N GLY A 158 -35.02 3.87 22.32
CA GLY A 158 -34.23 2.87 23.08
C GLY A 158 -34.09 1.48 22.44
N GLY A 159 -34.63 1.30 21.23
CA GLY A 159 -34.46 0.13 20.37
C GLY A 159 -34.67 0.53 18.91
N TRP A 160 -33.96 -0.12 17.97
CA TRP A 160 -34.25 0.07 16.54
C TRP A 160 -35.52 -0.69 16.15
N ARG A 161 -36.44 0.00 15.48
CA ARG A 161 -37.57 -0.57 14.75
C ARG A 161 -37.46 -0.10 13.31
N ALA A 162 -37.61 -1.02 12.35
CA ALA A 162 -37.55 -0.71 10.92
C ALA A 162 -38.56 0.41 10.56
N VAL A 163 -38.06 1.61 10.26
CA VAL A 163 -38.89 2.75 9.82
C VAL A 163 -38.71 3.03 8.31
N GLY A 164 -38.07 2.12 7.57
CA GLY A 164 -37.86 2.23 6.12
C GLY A 164 -36.70 3.14 5.70
N ASP A 165 -36.00 3.75 6.67
CA ASP A 165 -34.84 4.60 6.46
C ASP A 165 -33.52 3.92 6.87
N GLY A 166 -33.50 2.69 7.40
CA GLY A 166 -32.24 2.10 7.89
C GLY A 166 -31.57 2.92 9.02
N VAL A 167 -30.40 2.45 9.45
CA VAL A 167 -29.66 3.02 10.57
C VAL A 167 -28.48 3.83 10.06
N GLU A 168 -28.40 5.08 10.52
CA GLU A 168 -27.21 5.91 10.27
C GLU A 168 -26.12 5.58 11.30
N VAL A 169 -24.94 5.23 10.80
CA VAL A 169 -23.75 4.96 11.59
C VAL A 169 -22.66 5.95 11.20
N ARG A 170 -22.21 6.74 12.17
CA ARG A 170 -21.25 7.81 11.98
C ARG A 170 -19.92 7.46 12.66
N ILE A 171 -18.84 7.58 11.92
CA ILE A 171 -17.46 7.38 12.37
C ILE A 171 -16.77 8.74 12.35
N GLU A 172 -16.32 9.22 13.51
CA GLU A 172 -15.61 10.50 13.61
C GLU A 172 -14.20 10.43 12.97
N PRO A 173 -13.61 11.59 12.61
CA PRO A 173 -12.22 11.64 12.17
C PRO A 173 -11.27 10.97 13.17
N TYR A 174 -10.29 10.24 12.66
CA TYR A 174 -9.31 9.49 13.45
C TYR A 174 -7.87 9.97 13.18
N VAL A 175 -6.96 9.58 14.06
CA VAL A 175 -5.53 9.89 13.93
C VAL A 175 -4.98 9.25 12.65
N ASN A 176 -4.11 9.97 11.92
CA ASN A 176 -3.54 9.53 10.65
C ASN A 176 -4.56 9.24 9.53
N MET A 177 -5.76 9.83 9.61
CA MET A 177 -6.77 9.77 8.56
C MET A 177 -6.25 10.34 7.24
N ALA A 178 -6.38 9.57 6.17
CA ALA A 178 -5.93 9.92 4.83
C ALA A 178 -6.96 9.58 3.76
N GLY A 179 -6.89 10.29 2.63
CA GLY A 179 -7.66 9.91 1.45
C GLY A 179 -7.19 8.54 0.93
N GLY A 180 -8.14 7.70 0.54
CA GLY A 180 -7.91 6.31 0.13
C GLY A 180 -8.00 5.30 1.28
N ASP A 181 -8.12 5.74 2.53
CA ASP A 181 -8.41 4.85 3.65
C ASP A 181 -9.74 4.14 3.42
N THR A 182 -9.74 2.82 3.53
CA THR A 182 -10.93 1.98 3.42
C THR A 182 -11.41 1.59 4.81
N ILE A 183 -12.64 1.94 5.13
CA ILE A 183 -13.30 1.66 6.40
C ILE A 183 -14.26 0.49 6.19
N THR A 184 -14.09 -0.55 7.00
CA THR A 184 -15.02 -1.68 7.10
C THR A 184 -15.82 -1.52 8.38
N LEU A 185 -17.12 -1.26 8.25
CA LEU A 185 -18.09 -1.24 9.35
C LEU A 185 -18.67 -2.65 9.51
N ALA A 186 -18.47 -3.25 10.69
CA ALA A 186 -19.12 -4.49 11.09
C ALA A 186 -20.37 -4.18 11.90
N TRP A 187 -21.53 -4.64 11.40
CA TRP A 187 -22.81 -4.64 12.09
C TRP A 187 -23.17 -6.10 12.41
N GLY A 188 -22.82 -6.57 13.61
CA GLY A 188 -22.94 -7.99 13.93
C GLY A 188 -22.08 -8.85 13.00
N SER A 189 -22.71 -9.72 12.22
CA SER A 189 -22.06 -10.57 11.21
C SER A 189 -21.97 -9.93 9.82
N CYS A 190 -22.62 -8.79 9.60
CA CYS A 190 -22.67 -8.12 8.30
C CYS A 190 -21.56 -7.05 8.22
N GLU A 191 -21.01 -6.85 7.03
CA GLU A 191 -19.97 -5.85 6.80
C GLU A 191 -20.35 -4.89 5.67
N LEU A 192 -20.12 -3.60 5.90
CA LEU A 192 -20.21 -2.55 4.90
C LEU A 192 -18.83 -1.94 4.71
N THR A 193 -18.48 -1.57 3.49
CA THR A 193 -17.20 -0.93 3.19
C THR A 193 -17.41 0.42 2.53
N GLY A 194 -16.51 1.35 2.81
CA GLY A 194 -16.43 2.62 2.09
C GLY A 194 -15.01 3.15 2.10
N THR A 195 -14.67 3.93 1.08
CA THR A 195 -13.33 4.50 0.91
C THR A 195 -13.42 6.02 0.99
N LEU A 196 -12.55 6.62 1.79
CA LEU A 196 -12.49 8.07 1.93
C LEU A 196 -11.90 8.74 0.69
N GLY A 197 -12.58 9.75 0.18
CA GLY A 197 -12.03 10.69 -0.78
C GLY A 197 -11.03 11.67 -0.13
N PRO A 198 -10.13 12.29 -0.90
CA PRO A 198 -9.21 13.31 -0.38
C PRO A 198 -9.90 14.50 0.30
N ASP A 199 -11.08 14.90 -0.20
CA ASP A 199 -11.87 16.03 0.33
C ASP A 199 -12.69 15.68 1.59
N GLU A 200 -12.69 14.41 1.99
CA GLU A 200 -13.42 13.89 3.16
C GLU A 200 -12.51 13.76 4.40
N VAL A 201 -11.20 13.94 4.23
CA VAL A 201 -10.25 13.92 5.33
C VAL A 201 -10.60 14.98 6.38
N GLY A 202 -10.62 14.58 7.64
CA GLY A 202 -11.01 15.43 8.76
C GLY A 202 -12.53 15.59 8.93
N ARG A 203 -13.34 14.86 8.15
CA ARG A 203 -14.80 14.81 8.30
C ARG A 203 -15.24 13.43 8.76
N ALA A 204 -16.38 13.38 9.43
CA ALA A 204 -16.95 12.09 9.79
C ALA A 204 -17.48 11.36 8.56
N MET A 205 -17.27 10.05 8.55
CA MET A 205 -17.83 9.15 7.57
C MET A 205 -19.19 8.66 8.04
N VAL A 206 -20.16 8.59 7.13
CA VAL A 206 -21.52 8.17 7.43
C VAL A 206 -21.87 6.96 6.58
N PHE A 207 -22.23 5.87 7.25
CA PHE A 207 -22.80 4.67 6.67
C PHE A 207 -24.31 4.66 6.90
N ARG A 208 -25.04 4.11 5.94
CA ARG A 208 -26.47 3.81 6.08
C ARG A 208 -26.64 2.31 5.98
N VAL A 209 -26.99 1.69 7.09
CA VAL A 209 -27.24 0.24 7.20
C VAL A 209 -28.72 0.02 6.93
N ASP A 210 -29.04 -0.66 5.83
CA ASP A 210 -30.44 -0.89 5.45
C ASP A 210 -31.15 -1.90 6.36
N ASP A 211 -32.48 -1.90 6.30
CA ASP A 211 -33.34 -2.73 7.14
C ASP A 211 -33.06 -4.25 6.93
N GLU A 212 -32.64 -4.65 5.73
CA GLU A 212 -32.29 -6.03 5.40
C GLU A 212 -31.03 -6.47 6.15
N THR A 213 -29.98 -5.67 6.09
CA THR A 213 -28.72 -5.89 6.82
C THR A 213 -28.96 -5.93 8.33
N VAL A 214 -29.80 -5.02 8.84
CA VAL A 214 -30.15 -5.02 10.27
C VAL A 214 -30.88 -6.30 10.67
N ALA A 215 -31.83 -6.76 9.85
CA ALA A 215 -32.57 -7.99 10.12
C ALA A 215 -31.69 -9.24 10.03
N GLU A 216 -30.74 -9.29 9.09
CA GLU A 216 -29.81 -10.40 8.91
C GLU A 216 -28.88 -10.58 10.12
N ALA A 217 -28.39 -9.47 10.68
CA ALA A 217 -27.54 -9.50 11.89
C ALA A 217 -28.28 -9.98 13.15
N GLY A 218 -29.61 -10.04 13.10
CA GLY A 218 -30.46 -10.56 14.17
C GLY A 218 -30.91 -9.52 15.20
N TYR A 219 -31.38 -10.01 16.34
CA TYR A 219 -32.06 -9.22 17.37
C TYR A 219 -31.30 -9.26 18.70
N GLY A 220 -31.53 -8.26 19.56
CA GLY A 220 -30.84 -8.08 20.83
C GLY A 220 -29.66 -7.12 20.73
N GLY A 221 -28.67 -7.28 21.61
CA GLY A 221 -27.50 -6.41 21.66
C GLY A 221 -26.49 -6.75 20.56
N ILE A 222 -26.56 -6.03 19.44
CA ILE A 222 -25.66 -6.19 18.29
C ILE A 222 -24.43 -5.30 18.47
N PRO A 223 -23.21 -5.85 18.52
CA PRO A 223 -22.01 -5.04 18.53
C PRO A 223 -21.76 -4.43 17.16
N VAL A 224 -21.56 -3.12 17.13
CA VAL A 224 -21.22 -2.35 15.94
C VAL A 224 -19.83 -1.74 16.14
N ARG A 225 -18.91 -2.02 15.22
CA ARG A 225 -17.52 -1.56 15.28
C ARG A 225 -16.96 -1.39 13.87
N TYR A 226 -15.81 -0.76 13.73
CA TYR A 226 -15.18 -0.59 12.43
C TYR A 226 -13.67 -0.85 12.50
N SER A 227 -13.06 -1.07 11.35
CA SER A 227 -11.61 -1.00 11.19
C SER A 227 -11.27 -0.25 9.91
N ILE A 228 -10.05 0.27 9.83
CA ILE A 228 -9.52 1.03 8.71
C ILE A 228 -8.30 0.32 8.15
N ARG A 229 -8.19 0.29 6.81
CA ARG A 229 -6.97 -0.08 6.10
C ARG A 229 -6.56 1.04 5.15
N ASP A 230 -5.31 1.50 5.26
CA ASP A 230 -4.79 2.55 4.37
C ASP A 230 -4.21 2.00 3.06
N LEU A 231 -3.75 2.91 2.20
CA LEU A 231 -3.16 2.59 0.90
C LEU A 231 -1.77 1.93 0.96
N ALA A 232 -1.14 1.84 2.12
CA ALA A 232 0.11 1.11 2.35
C ALA A 232 -0.12 -0.19 3.12
N GLY A 233 -1.38 -0.61 3.27
CA GLY A 233 -1.77 -1.86 3.92
C GLY A 233 -1.81 -1.81 5.44
N ASN A 234 -1.60 -0.65 6.07
CA ASN A 234 -1.64 -0.53 7.52
C ASN A 234 -3.07 -0.74 8.02
N TRP A 235 -3.23 -1.63 9.02
CA TRP A 235 -4.52 -1.93 9.62
C TRP A 235 -4.65 -1.27 10.99
N SER A 236 -5.76 -0.58 11.21
CA SER A 236 -6.02 0.13 12.46
C SER A 236 -6.37 -0.76 13.65
N LEU A 237 -6.51 -2.08 13.44
CA LEU A 237 -7.27 -3.00 14.29
C LEU A 237 -8.75 -2.59 14.39
N TRP A 238 -9.55 -3.33 15.14
CA TRP A 238 -10.96 -2.99 15.37
C TRP A 238 -11.11 -1.85 16.38
N SER A 239 -12.05 -0.95 16.15
CA SER A 239 -12.50 0.01 17.14
C SER A 239 -13.12 -0.67 18.36
N THR A 240 -13.25 0.07 19.45
CA THR A 240 -14.17 -0.31 20.53
C THR A 240 -15.60 -0.50 19.97
N PRO A 241 -16.41 -1.42 20.53
CA PRO A 241 -17.76 -1.66 20.03
C PRO A 241 -18.79 -0.71 20.64
N THR A 242 -19.76 -0.30 19.82
CA THR A 242 -21.02 0.30 20.27
C THR A 242 -22.11 -0.76 20.18
N VAL A 243 -22.74 -1.10 21.31
CA VAL A 243 -23.82 -2.10 21.32
C VAL A 243 -25.15 -1.43 20.99
N VAL A 244 -25.81 -1.92 19.94
CA VAL A 244 -27.12 -1.46 19.48
C VAL A 244 -28.16 -2.52 19.81
N ASN A 245 -29.23 -2.13 20.51
CA ASN A 245 -30.35 -3.03 20.75
C ASN A 245 -31.33 -3.00 19.58
N VAL A 246 -31.49 -4.15 18.93
CA VAL A 246 -32.44 -4.36 17.83
C VAL A 246 -33.64 -5.14 18.35
N ASP A 247 -34.83 -4.56 18.24
CA ASP A 247 -36.06 -5.21 18.70
C ASP A 247 -36.50 -6.31 17.74
N ALA A 248 -36.94 -7.44 18.29
CA ALA A 248 -37.65 -8.44 17.50
C ALA A 248 -38.98 -7.88 16.98
N PRO A 249 -39.43 -8.32 15.78
CA PRO A 249 -40.72 -7.91 15.20
C PRO A 249 -41.93 -8.29 16.07
#